data_AF-A0A3B9LD23-F1
#
_entry.id   AF-A0A3B9LD23-F1
#
_cell.length_a   1.000
_cell.length_b   1.000
_cell.length_c   1.000
_cell.angle_alpha   90.00
_cell.angle_beta   90.00
_cell.angle_gamma   90.00
#
_symmetry.space_group_name_H-M   'P 1'
#
loop_
_entity.id
_entity.type
_entity.pdbx_description
1 polymer ?
#
loop_
_entity_poly.entity_id
_entity_poly.type
_entity_poly.pdbx_seq_one_letter_code
_entity_poly.pdbx_strand_id
1 'polypeptide(L)' 'TPDCRFQAFDLFRQAMEAFEKAETMRPPGNDDALLRWNTCARIIARNKLVPRDEEERIEFPLE' A
#
# COMPACT_ATOMS: atom_id res chain seq x y z
N THR A 1 12.53 10.35 -10.38
CA THR A 1 12.78 10.95 -9.05
C THR A 1 12.72 9.84 -8.01
N PRO A 2 13.66 9.76 -7.06
CA PRO A 2 13.74 8.67 -6.07
C PRO A 2 12.45 8.49 -5.23
N ASP A 3 11.72 9.57 -4.97
CA ASP A 3 10.49 9.56 -4.15
C ASP A 3 9.31 8.77 -4.74
N CYS A 4 9.31 8.50 -6.05
CA CYS A 4 8.17 7.89 -6.73
C CYS A 4 7.86 6.47 -6.21
N ARG A 5 8.87 5.73 -5.74
CA ARG A 5 8.68 4.35 -5.23
C ARG A 5 7.93 4.32 -3.91
N PHE A 6 8.24 5.24 -3.00
CA PHE A 6 7.59 5.37 -1.71
C PHE A 6 6.14 5.84 -1.88
N GLN A 7 5.93 6.88 -2.69
CA GLN A 7 4.59 7.37 -3.01
C GLN A 7 3.73 6.28 -3.66
N ALA A 8 4.30 5.47 -4.56
CA ALA A 8 3.59 4.35 -5.15
C ALA A 8 3.18 3.31 -4.10
N PHE A 9 4.06 2.96 -3.16
CA PHE A 9 3.72 2.05 -2.06
C PHE A 9 2.54 2.58 -1.24
N ASP A 10 2.60 3.84 -0.82
CA ASP A 10 1.57 4.47 0.01
C ASP A 10 0.22 4.50 -0.70
N LEU A 11 0.20 4.82 -1.99
CA LEU A 11 -1.02 4.83 -2.81
C LEU A 11 -1.60 3.42 -2.96
N PHE A 12 -0.77 2.41 -3.20
CA PHE A 12 -1.25 1.02 -3.26
C PHE A 12 -1.77 0.54 -1.91
N ARG A 13 -1.17 0.96 -0.79
CA ARG A 13 -1.67 0.62 0.55
C ARG A 13 -3.03 1.27 0.84
N GLN A 14 -3.18 2.56 0.54
CA GLN A 14 -4.48 3.25 0.65
C GLN A 14 -5.56 2.56 -0.21
N ALA A 15 -5.21 2.14 -1.42
CA ALA A 15 -6.13 1.39 -2.27
C ALA A 15 -6.51 0.03 -1.66
N MET A 16 -5.54 -0.70 -1.09
CA MET A 16 -5.79 -1.98 -0.42
C MET A 16 -6.76 -1.81 0.77
N GLU A 17 -6.58 -0.79 1.62
CA GLU A 17 -7.52 -0.48 2.71
C GLU A 17 -8.94 -0.18 2.20
N ALA A 18 -9.06 0.52 1.07
CA ALA A 18 -10.35 0.79 0.45
C ALA A 18 -11.00 -0.51 -0.06
N PHE A 19 -10.22 -1.42 -0.64
CA PHE A 19 -10.73 -2.72 -1.08
C PHE A 19 -11.11 -3.64 0.09
N GLU A 20 -10.38 -3.61 1.21
CA GLU A 20 -10.76 -4.33 2.43
C GLU A 20 -12.11 -3.84 2.97
N LYS A 21 -12.32 -2.52 3.02
CA LYS A 21 -13.63 -1.94 3.40
C LYS A 21 -14.72 -2.38 2.43
N ALA A 22 -14.44 -2.34 1.12
CA ALA A 22 -15.39 -2.77 0.10
C ALA A 22 -15.75 -4.25 0.18
N GLU A 23 -14.81 -5.10 0.57
CA GLU A 23 -15.00 -6.54 0.75
C GLU A 23 -16.10 -6.83 1.78
N THR A 24 -16.15 -6.05 2.86
CA THR A 24 -17.18 -6.19 3.92
C THR A 24 -18.61 -5.87 3.46
N MET A 25 -18.77 -5.11 2.38
CA MET A 25 -20.06 -4.66 1.85
C MET A 25 -20.44 -5.34 0.52
N ARG A 26 -19.62 -6.30 0.06
CA ARG A 26 -19.76 -6.85 -1.30
C ARG A 26 -21.01 -7.73 -1.44
N PRO A 27 -21.73 -7.64 -2.57
CA PRO A 27 -22.75 -8.62 -2.91
C PRO A 27 -22.15 -10.04 -3.07
N PRO A 28 -22.93 -11.10 -2.80
CA PRO A 28 -22.50 -12.47 -3.09
C PRO A 28 -22.09 -12.64 -4.55
N GLY A 29 -20.96 -13.32 -4.78
CA GLY A 29 -20.41 -13.57 -6.12
C GLY A 29 -19.69 -12.37 -6.75
N ASN A 30 -19.62 -11.21 -6.08
CA ASN A 30 -18.75 -10.12 -6.50
C ASN A 30 -17.42 -10.21 -5.74
N ASP A 31 -16.37 -10.68 -6.44
CA ASP A 31 -15.01 -10.81 -5.90
C ASP A 31 -14.08 -9.66 -6.34
N ASP A 32 -14.61 -8.59 -6.94
CA ASP A 32 -13.81 -7.49 -7.49
C ASP A 32 -12.89 -6.86 -6.44
N ALA A 33 -13.39 -6.67 -5.21
CA ALA A 33 -12.60 -6.12 -4.11
C ALA A 33 -11.36 -7.00 -3.82
N LEU A 34 -11.57 -8.31 -3.71
CA LEU A 34 -10.50 -9.29 -3.48
C LEU A 34 -9.51 -9.34 -4.65
N LEU A 35 -10.00 -9.35 -5.90
CA LEU A 35 -9.16 -9.39 -7.10
C LEU A 35 -8.30 -8.13 -7.24
N ARG A 36 -8.86 -6.95 -6.94
CA ARG A 36 -8.13 -5.68 -6.97
C ARG A 36 -7.10 -5.59 -5.85
N TRP A 37 -7.46 -6.02 -4.64
CA TRP A 37 -6.50 -6.15 -3.54
C TRP A 37 -5.31 -7.04 -3.92
N ASN A 38 -5.59 -8.22 -4.50
CA ASN A 38 -4.53 -9.14 -4.96
C ASN A 38 -3.67 -8.53 -6.06
N THR A 39 -4.26 -7.72 -6.95
CA THR A 39 -3.54 -7.00 -7.99
C THR A 39 -2.57 -5.98 -7.38
N CYS A 40 -3.03 -5.20 -6.39
CA CYS A 40 -2.16 -4.28 -5.64
C CYS A 40 -1.00 -5.04 -4.95
N ALA A 41 -1.30 -6.13 -4.26
CA ALA A 41 -0.28 -6.96 -3.60
C ALA A 41 0.78 -7.48 -4.59
N ARG A 42 0.36 -7.96 -5.76
CA ARG A 42 1.27 -8.41 -6.82
C ARG A 42 2.13 -7.28 -7.38
N ILE A 43 1.57 -6.08 -7.54
CA ILE A 43 2.33 -4.91 -8.02
C ILE A 43 3.39 -4.50 -7.00
N ILE A 44 3.02 -4.44 -5.71
CA ILE A 44 3.96 -4.15 -4.62
C ILE A 44 5.12 -5.16 -4.64
N ALA A 45 4.81 -6.46 -4.65
CA ALA A 45 5.81 -7.51 -4.63
C ALA A 45 6.73 -7.49 -5.88
N ARG A 46 6.13 -7.41 -7.08
CA ARG A 46 6.87 -7.43 -8.36
C ARG A 46 7.84 -6.25 -8.50
N ASN A 47 7.43 -5.07 -8.04
CA ASN A 47 8.24 -3.85 -8.13
C ASN A 47 9.04 -3.58 -6.86
N LYS A 48 9.00 -4.50 -5.89
CA LYS A 48 9.64 -4.36 -4.58
C LYS A 48 9.29 -3.03 -3.90
N LEU A 49 8.06 -2.54 -4.05
CA LEU A 49 7.67 -1.27 -3.43
C LEU A 49 7.79 -1.42 -1.92
N VAL A 50 8.35 -0.40 -1.28
CA VAL A 50 8.60 -0.37 0.16
C VAL A 50 8.02 0.92 0.73
N PRO A 51 7.57 0.91 2.00
CA PRO A 51 7.27 2.16 2.68
C PRO A 51 8.53 3.04 2.72
N ARG A 52 8.34 4.34 2.89
CA ARG A 52 9.43 5.20 3.35
C ARG A 52 9.76 4.73 4.77
N ASP A 53 10.99 4.30 5.02
CA ASP A 53 11.39 3.85 6.36
C ASP A 53 11.05 4.91 7.42
N GLU A 54 10.72 4.50 8.65
CA GLU A 54 10.68 5.39 9.83
C GLU A 54 12.09 5.97 10.19
N GLU A 55 13.14 5.59 9.45
CA GLU A 55 14.55 5.93 9.67
C GLU A 55 14.92 7.42 9.53
N GLU A 56 13.97 8.31 9.21
CA GLU A 56 14.16 9.77 9.33
C GLU A 56 13.62 10.38 10.62
N ARG A 57 13.30 9.59 11.65
CA ARG A 57 13.46 10.12 13.02
C ARG A 57 14.97 10.13 13.32
N ILE A 58 15.69 11.04 12.67
CA ILE A 58 17.01 11.47 13.13
C ILE A 58 16.76 12.10 14.51
N GLU A 59 16.93 11.33 15.58
CA GLU A 59 17.17 11.91 16.89
C GLU A 59 18.51 12.63 16.79
N PHE A 60 18.48 13.92 16.48
CA PHE A 60 19.64 14.78 16.64
C PHE A 60 20.05 14.68 18.12
N PRO A 61 21.29 14.26 18.43
CA PRO A 61 21.78 14.34 19.79
C PRO A 61 21.64 15.79 20.26
N LEU A 62 20.96 15.99 21.39
CA LEU A 62 21.00 17.26 22.10
C LEU A 62 22.43 17.39 22.67
N GLU A 63 23.31 18.07 21.93
CA GLU A 63 24.51 18.71 22.52
C GLU A 63 24.12 20.01 23.23
#